data_AF-A0AAW0B272-F1
#
_entry.id   AF-A0AAW0B272-F1
#
_cell.length_a   1.000
_cell.length_b   1.000
_cell.length_c   1.000
_cell.angle_alpha   90.00
_cell.angle_beta   90.00
_cell.angle_gamma   90.00
#
_symmetry.space_group_name_H-M   'P 1'
#
loop_
_entity.id
_entity.type
_entity.pdbx_description
1 polymer ?
#
loop_
_entity_poly.entity_id
_entity_poly.type
_entity_poly.pdbx_seq_one_letter_code
_entity_poly.pdbx_strand_id
1 'polypeptide(L)'
;VPLDYKNPNASEASIALIRSPASVPRNSTNYRGPILFNPGGPGGSGVDFILQGNPLFRAIIGPEFDLIGFDPRGIARSLPRASFFATQEERVQFPTEISFNASQDAFGRSYANDILRTSLAGARDDGSLRFITTESTARDMLKIVQAHGRDKLQYWGFSYGTVLGATFAAMFPDKVERLIIDGVMDADDYYSTSWKTNLIDTNKTWNTFLDGCVTAGPSACAFHENSTFAIQAKVDLLEQQLLSRPITASTSLSASTPSYRVLDYSTFRQTILDVLYSPYQGFQSLTLALNELSQGNGTAFLQLSNAEGSVTPLFQCLANASIAESSQFELQSVFDGEVSVACNDGSSISTDFDDVRKNFEELCQSSPFCDVWGTRMYCLGWPEYLKNNFTGQCPFNFAGANTSFPLLVISNTADPVTPRADGLKMASQFAGSVHLTQNSPGHCSLVAPSTCTASHVAAYFTNGTLPDPGTICEVDATAQLFPTQTAKDEAAKTNGKRTLVRSAKFVKKTREEQLSETLQNLAHTVPKMFKHRGRYL
;
A
#
# COMPACT_ATOMS: atom_id res chain seq x y z
N VAL A 1 13.32 10.09 17.68
CA VAL A 1 12.98 9.00 18.63
C VAL A 1 14.25 8.21 18.91
N PRO A 2 14.38 7.47 20.01
CA PRO A 2 15.51 6.56 20.20
C PRO A 2 15.62 5.55 19.06
N LEU A 3 16.84 5.34 18.55
CA LEU A 3 17.10 4.23 17.64
C LEU A 3 17.00 2.90 18.42
N ASP A 4 17.69 2.81 19.57
CA ASP A 4 17.56 1.72 20.54
C ASP A 4 16.74 2.16 21.76
N TYR A 5 15.54 1.61 21.93
CA TYR A 5 14.71 1.90 23.10
C TYR A 5 15.27 1.36 24.43
N LYS A 6 16.21 0.41 24.41
CA LYS A 6 16.93 -0.05 25.61
C LYS A 6 18.07 0.90 26.00
N ASN A 7 18.58 1.68 25.05
CA ASN A 7 19.63 2.66 25.30
C ASN A 7 19.26 4.01 24.66
N PRO A 8 18.30 4.74 25.24
CA PRO A 8 17.64 5.86 24.57
C PRO A 8 18.53 7.08 24.30
N ASN A 9 19.72 7.13 24.90
CA ASN A 9 20.66 8.24 24.76
C ASN A 9 21.83 7.93 23.81
N ALA A 10 21.92 6.71 23.26
CA ALA A 10 23.06 6.32 22.43
C ALA A 10 22.96 6.81 20.99
N SER A 11 21.77 6.72 20.39
CA SER A 11 21.52 7.10 19.00
C SER A 11 20.04 7.36 18.76
N GLU A 12 19.75 8.16 17.73
CA GLU A 12 18.40 8.59 17.39
C GLU A 12 18.02 8.16 15.97
N ALA A 13 16.74 7.88 15.81
CA ALA A 13 16.09 7.81 14.51
C ALA A 13 15.22 9.06 14.30
N SER A 14 15.23 9.57 13.06
CA SER A 14 14.35 10.64 12.61
C SER A 14 13.20 10.03 11.83
N ILE A 15 11.98 10.26 12.31
CA ILE A 15 10.76 9.76 11.66
C ILE A 15 10.17 10.88 10.82
N ALA A 16 10.00 10.65 9.52
CA ALA A 16 9.34 11.60 8.63
C ALA A 16 7.82 11.51 8.80
N LEU A 17 7.17 12.67 8.84
CA LEU A 17 5.72 12.78 8.95
C LEU A 17 5.17 13.79 7.96
N ILE A 18 3.95 13.52 7.51
CA ILE A 18 3.07 14.50 6.89
C ILE A 18 1.83 14.66 7.74
N ARG A 19 1.33 15.89 7.80
CA ARG A 19 0.08 16.23 8.47
C ARG A 19 -0.83 16.96 7.52
N SER A 20 -2.00 16.40 7.28
CA SER A 20 -3.17 17.11 6.75
C SER A 20 -3.96 17.63 7.96
N PRO A 21 -3.95 18.94 8.25
CA PRO A 21 -4.63 19.47 9.43
C PRO A 21 -6.15 19.34 9.35
N ALA A 22 -6.80 19.09 10.48
CA ALA A 22 -8.24 19.21 10.63
C ALA A 22 -8.73 20.57 10.09
N SER A 23 -9.91 20.60 9.47
CA SER A 23 -10.50 21.86 8.99
C SER A 23 -11.14 22.68 10.12
N VAL A 24 -11.26 22.09 11.31
CA VAL A 24 -11.68 22.79 12.53
C VAL A 24 -10.47 23.25 13.35
N PRO A 25 -10.55 24.39 14.05
CA PRO A 25 -9.48 24.84 14.94
C PRO A 25 -9.15 23.82 16.03
N ARG A 26 -7.88 23.67 16.41
CA ARG A 26 -7.44 22.73 17.46
C ARG A 26 -8.06 22.97 18.84
N ASN A 27 -8.44 24.21 19.14
CA ASN A 27 -9.12 24.60 20.38
C ASN A 27 -10.65 24.44 20.31
N SER A 28 -11.19 24.01 19.17
CA SER A 28 -12.61 23.71 19.00
C SER A 28 -12.97 22.46 19.78
N THR A 29 -14.17 22.44 20.37
CA THR A 29 -14.78 21.23 20.97
C THR A 29 -15.00 20.12 19.94
N ASN A 30 -14.99 20.44 18.65
CA ASN A 30 -15.15 19.48 17.57
C ASN A 30 -13.82 18.88 17.09
N TYR A 31 -12.66 19.35 17.56
CA TYR A 31 -11.37 18.78 17.17
C TYR A 31 -11.13 17.44 17.87
N ARG A 32 -10.91 16.38 17.08
CA ARG A 32 -10.86 15.00 17.57
C ARG A 32 -9.46 14.39 17.66
N GLY A 33 -8.43 15.16 17.31
CA GLY A 33 -7.03 14.69 17.41
C GLY A 33 -6.49 14.05 16.13
N PRO A 34 -5.28 13.48 16.20
CA PRO A 34 -4.60 12.86 15.07
C PRO A 34 -5.00 11.38 14.88
N ILE A 35 -5.27 11.00 13.63
CA ILE A 35 -5.32 9.60 13.19
C ILE A 35 -4.01 9.31 12.45
N LEU A 36 -3.30 8.27 12.87
CA LEU A 36 -2.12 7.76 12.17
C LEU A 36 -2.54 6.77 11.09
N PHE A 37 -1.95 6.88 9.90
CA PHE A 37 -2.19 6.01 8.77
C PHE A 37 -0.91 5.27 8.38
N ASN A 38 -1.05 4.00 8.01
CA ASN A 38 0.05 3.21 7.44
C ASN A 38 -0.45 2.33 6.28
N PRO A 39 0.17 2.41 5.10
CA PRO A 39 -0.27 1.67 3.91
C PRO A 39 0.08 0.18 3.93
N GLY A 40 0.97 -0.26 4.83
CA GLY A 40 1.50 -1.60 4.82
C GLY A 40 2.77 -1.74 3.98
N GLY A 41 2.86 -2.84 3.22
CA GLY A 41 4.07 -3.34 2.58
C GLY A 41 4.56 -4.64 3.25
N PRO A 42 5.48 -4.61 4.24
CA PRO A 42 6.12 -3.44 4.87
C PRO A 42 6.97 -2.60 3.92
N GLY A 43 7.42 -1.44 4.38
CA GLY A 43 8.23 -0.54 3.56
C GLY A 43 7.46 0.48 2.73
N GLY A 44 6.12 0.51 2.84
CA GLY A 44 5.31 1.58 2.26
C GLY A 44 5.47 2.91 3.01
N SER A 45 5.55 4.00 2.25
CA SER A 45 5.60 5.38 2.75
C SER A 45 4.22 5.87 3.21
N GLY A 46 4.06 6.11 4.51
CA GLY A 46 2.84 6.72 5.04
C GLY A 46 2.69 8.18 4.64
N VAL A 47 3.81 8.87 4.34
CA VAL A 47 3.78 10.23 3.78
C VAL A 47 3.10 10.23 2.41
N ASP A 48 3.55 9.37 1.50
CA ASP A 48 3.00 9.30 0.14
C ASP A 48 1.54 8.79 0.16
N PHE A 49 1.22 7.88 1.09
CA PHE A 49 -0.13 7.39 1.28
C PHE A 49 -1.13 8.51 1.62
N ILE A 50 -0.76 9.46 2.48
CA ILE A 50 -1.61 10.63 2.76
C ILE A 50 -1.62 11.62 1.58
N LEU A 51 -0.49 11.86 0.93
CA LEU A 51 -0.45 12.75 -0.24
C LEU A 51 -1.44 12.31 -1.34
N GLN A 52 -1.53 11.01 -1.57
CA GLN A 52 -2.41 10.43 -2.59
C GLN A 52 -3.85 10.23 -2.07
N GLY A 53 -4.00 9.73 -0.84
CA GLY A 53 -5.30 9.29 -0.29
C GLY A 53 -6.08 10.36 0.46
N ASN A 54 -5.50 11.52 0.78
CA ASN A 54 -6.15 12.54 1.63
C ASN A 54 -7.59 12.90 1.22
N PRO A 55 -7.94 13.13 -0.07
CA PRO A 55 -9.32 13.41 -0.45
C PRO A 55 -10.30 12.29 -0.08
N LEU A 56 -9.89 11.03 -0.20
CA LEU A 56 -10.69 9.85 0.13
C LEU A 56 -10.86 9.73 1.65
N PHE A 57 -9.76 9.80 2.42
CA PHE A 57 -9.83 9.73 3.88
C PHE A 57 -10.73 10.83 4.45
N ARG A 58 -10.60 12.07 3.95
CA ARG A 58 -11.45 13.20 4.34
C ARG A 58 -12.92 12.96 4.04
N ALA A 59 -13.24 12.29 2.93
CA ALA A 59 -14.61 11.96 2.59
C ALA A 59 -15.23 10.93 3.54
N ILE A 60 -14.41 10.05 4.13
CA ILE A 60 -14.84 9.00 5.06
C ILE A 60 -14.93 9.54 6.49
N ILE A 61 -13.84 10.08 7.04
CA ILE A 61 -13.73 10.39 8.48
C ILE A 61 -14.09 11.85 8.84
N GLY A 62 -14.27 12.71 7.84
CA GLY A 62 -14.68 14.09 8.05
C GLY A 62 -13.56 15.10 8.35
N PRO A 63 -13.94 16.37 8.61
CA PRO A 63 -13.02 17.49 8.83
C PRO A 63 -12.39 17.58 10.23
N GLU A 64 -12.82 16.78 11.20
CA GLU A 64 -12.51 16.94 12.63
C GLU A 64 -11.14 16.41 13.07
N PHE A 65 -10.49 15.60 12.24
CA PHE A 65 -9.25 14.90 12.57
C PHE A 65 -8.04 15.50 11.84
N ASP A 66 -6.89 15.49 12.50
CA ASP A 66 -5.61 15.60 11.78
C ASP A 66 -5.31 14.24 11.13
N LEU A 67 -4.96 14.21 9.84
CA LEU A 67 -4.52 12.97 9.19
C LEU A 67 -3.00 12.96 9.17
N ILE A 68 -2.42 11.98 9.84
CA ILE A 68 -0.98 11.85 10.02
C ILE A 68 -0.50 10.63 9.25
N GLY A 69 0.28 10.88 8.21
CA GLY A 69 1.07 9.85 7.54
C GLY A 69 2.48 9.89 8.12
N PHE A 70 3.09 8.74 8.33
CA PHE A 70 4.47 8.66 8.77
C PHE A 70 5.20 7.56 8.01
N ASP A 71 6.46 7.80 7.68
CA ASP A 71 7.33 6.77 7.12
C ASP A 71 7.95 6.04 8.31
N PRO A 72 7.74 4.71 8.49
CA PRO A 72 8.37 3.98 9.59
C PRO A 72 9.89 4.14 9.61
N ARG A 73 10.54 3.88 10.74
CA ARG A 73 12.01 3.86 10.81
C ARG A 73 12.59 2.99 9.70
N GLY A 74 13.67 3.42 9.06
CA GLY A 74 14.24 2.70 7.91
C GLY A 74 13.55 2.91 6.58
N ILE A 75 12.33 3.47 6.56
CA ILE A 75 11.51 3.53 5.36
C ILE A 75 11.52 4.93 4.76
N ALA A 76 11.67 4.98 3.43
CA ALA A 76 11.57 6.20 2.62
C ALA A 76 12.37 7.37 3.21
N ARG A 77 11.69 8.38 3.77
CA ARG A 77 12.30 9.63 4.25
C ARG A 77 12.81 9.56 5.69
N SER A 78 12.57 8.45 6.38
CA SER A 78 13.02 8.26 7.77
C SER A 78 14.47 7.78 7.84
N LEU A 79 15.20 8.29 8.84
CA LEU A 79 16.63 8.03 9.02
C LEU A 79 16.91 7.30 10.34
N PRO A 80 17.93 6.42 10.41
CA PRO A 80 18.72 5.93 9.26
C PRO A 80 17.84 5.11 8.31
N ARG A 81 18.10 5.22 7.01
CA ARG A 81 17.33 4.55 5.97
C ARG A 81 17.87 3.14 5.77
N ALA A 82 16.97 2.15 5.68
CA ALA A 82 17.35 0.81 5.23
C ALA A 82 17.67 0.88 3.73
N SER A 83 18.96 0.98 3.40
CA SER A 83 19.46 0.84 2.04
C SER A 83 20.82 0.16 2.09
N PHE A 84 20.89 -1.09 1.64
CA PHE A 84 22.12 -1.88 1.61
C PHE A 84 22.70 -2.01 0.19
N PHE A 85 22.09 -1.37 -0.81
CA PHE A 85 22.76 -1.01 -2.06
C PHE A 85 23.42 0.37 -1.94
N ALA A 86 24.64 0.47 -2.47
CA ALA A 86 25.43 1.69 -2.48
C ALA A 86 24.87 2.72 -3.47
N THR A 87 24.33 2.27 -4.61
CA THR A 87 23.71 3.14 -5.61
C THR A 87 22.46 2.50 -6.21
N GLN A 88 21.66 3.30 -6.91
CA GLN A 88 20.50 2.79 -7.64
C GLN A 88 20.92 1.86 -8.79
N GLU A 89 22.05 2.17 -9.45
CA GLU A 89 22.61 1.37 -10.53
C GLU A 89 22.99 -0.03 -10.04
N GLU A 90 23.59 -0.10 -8.84
CA GLU A 90 23.84 -1.39 -8.21
C GLU A 90 22.53 -2.15 -7.98
N ARG A 91 21.53 -1.50 -7.36
CA ARG A 91 20.23 -2.14 -7.07
C ARG A 91 19.56 -2.71 -8.32
N VAL A 92 19.52 -1.97 -9.43
CA VAL A 92 18.86 -2.41 -10.66
C VAL A 92 19.66 -3.47 -11.43
N GLN A 93 20.97 -3.59 -11.18
CA GLN A 93 21.80 -4.65 -11.76
C GLN A 93 21.61 -6.00 -11.06
N PHE A 94 21.07 -6.03 -9.84
CA PHE A 94 20.76 -7.29 -9.17
C PHE A 94 19.60 -8.01 -9.89
N PRO A 95 19.83 -9.22 -10.43
CA PRO A 95 18.79 -9.96 -11.11
C PRO A 95 17.64 -10.25 -10.15
N THR A 96 16.44 -9.81 -10.51
CA THR A 96 15.21 -10.14 -9.80
C THR A 96 14.42 -11.09 -10.68
N GLU A 97 14.45 -12.37 -10.34
CA GLU A 97 13.56 -13.35 -10.93
C GLU A 97 12.16 -13.13 -10.34
N ILE A 98 11.19 -12.77 -11.18
CA ILE A 98 9.84 -12.40 -10.74
C ILE A 98 9.01 -13.66 -10.45
N SER A 99 9.23 -14.75 -11.20
CA SER A 99 8.51 -16.01 -11.02
C SER A 99 9.45 -17.19 -10.78
N PHE A 100 9.15 -18.00 -9.77
CA PHE A 100 9.94 -19.18 -9.39
C PHE A 100 9.73 -20.40 -10.27
N ASN A 101 8.70 -20.41 -11.12
CA ASN A 101 8.36 -21.52 -12.01
C ASN A 101 8.53 -21.19 -13.50
N ALA A 102 9.21 -20.09 -13.83
CA ALA A 102 9.42 -19.67 -15.21
C ALA A 102 10.36 -20.59 -16.03
N SER A 103 11.21 -21.37 -15.37
CA SER A 103 12.11 -22.35 -16.00
C SER A 103 12.51 -23.45 -15.00
N GLN A 104 13.17 -24.51 -15.48
CA GLN A 104 13.68 -25.59 -14.62
C GLN A 104 14.65 -25.06 -13.54
N ASP A 105 15.40 -24.01 -13.85
CA ASP A 105 16.39 -23.42 -12.96
C ASP A 105 15.92 -22.12 -12.27
N ALA A 106 14.70 -21.63 -12.54
CA ALA A 106 14.18 -20.38 -12.00
C ALA A 106 14.23 -20.34 -10.47
N PHE A 107 13.62 -21.32 -9.80
CA PHE A 107 13.66 -21.44 -8.34
C PHE A 107 15.10 -21.44 -7.80
N GLY A 108 16.00 -22.23 -8.41
CA GLY A 108 17.39 -22.34 -8.00
C GLY A 108 18.17 -21.03 -8.17
N ARG A 109 17.92 -20.30 -9.26
CA ARG A 109 18.49 -18.97 -9.50
C ARG A 109 17.97 -17.96 -8.51
N SER A 110 16.66 -17.90 -8.28
CA SER A 110 16.06 -16.99 -7.30
C SER A 110 16.64 -17.24 -5.91
N TYR A 111 16.73 -18.51 -5.50
CA TYR A 111 17.33 -18.89 -4.22
C TYR A 111 18.76 -18.36 -4.06
N ALA A 112 19.63 -18.58 -5.05
CA ALA A 112 21.00 -18.11 -5.00
C ALA A 112 21.10 -16.58 -5.05
N ASN A 113 20.28 -15.94 -5.89
CA ASN A 113 20.24 -14.49 -6.06
C ASN A 113 19.75 -13.80 -4.79
N ASP A 114 18.70 -14.30 -4.13
CA ASP A 114 18.15 -13.69 -2.92
C ASP A 114 19.09 -13.84 -1.72
N ILE A 115 19.79 -14.98 -1.59
CA ILE A 115 20.88 -15.12 -0.61
C ILE A 115 21.94 -14.05 -0.84
N LEU A 116 22.43 -13.91 -2.07
CA LEU A 116 23.46 -12.93 -2.39
C LEU A 116 22.97 -11.50 -2.15
N ARG A 117 21.79 -11.17 -2.68
CA ARG A 117 21.15 -9.85 -2.59
C ARG A 117 21.00 -9.39 -1.15
N THR A 118 20.54 -10.28 -0.28
CA THR A 118 20.18 -9.94 1.10
C THR A 118 21.36 -10.09 2.06
N SER A 119 22.38 -10.88 1.70
CA SER A 119 23.68 -10.90 2.43
C SER A 119 24.40 -9.55 2.42
N LEU A 120 24.10 -8.69 1.44
CA LEU A 120 24.59 -7.31 1.42
C LEU A 120 24.14 -6.51 2.64
N ALA A 121 22.96 -6.81 3.20
CA ALA A 121 22.47 -6.16 4.40
C ALA A 121 23.44 -6.36 5.56
N GLY A 122 23.92 -7.58 5.80
CA GLY A 122 24.91 -7.87 6.84
C GLY A 122 26.29 -7.29 6.53
N ALA A 123 26.72 -7.36 5.27
CA ALA A 123 28.03 -6.85 4.85
C ALA A 123 28.15 -5.32 4.93
N ARG A 124 27.01 -4.61 4.91
CA ARG A 124 26.94 -3.13 4.85
C ARG A 124 26.11 -2.53 5.98
N ASP A 125 25.82 -3.32 7.01
CA ASP A 125 25.10 -2.83 8.18
C ASP A 125 25.95 -1.79 8.91
N ASP A 126 25.40 -0.59 9.07
CA ASP A 126 25.99 0.49 9.87
C ASP A 126 25.66 0.35 11.37
N GLY A 127 25.00 -0.75 11.74
CA GLY A 127 24.52 -1.08 13.07
C GLY A 127 23.08 -0.65 13.33
N SER A 128 22.43 0.01 12.38
CA SER A 128 21.05 0.48 12.52
C SER A 128 20.00 -0.55 12.12
N LEU A 129 20.32 -1.48 11.20
CA LEU A 129 19.33 -2.37 10.60
C LEU A 129 18.59 -3.22 11.63
N ARG A 130 19.30 -3.72 12.66
CA ARG A 130 18.72 -4.49 13.78
C ARG A 130 17.62 -3.78 14.57
N PHE A 131 17.47 -2.46 14.42
CA PHE A 131 16.46 -1.66 15.13
C PHE A 131 15.24 -1.31 14.26
N ILE A 132 15.24 -1.74 12.99
CA ILE A 132 14.15 -1.55 12.04
C ILE A 132 13.19 -2.73 12.19
N THR A 133 12.25 -2.59 13.13
CA THR A 133 11.30 -3.64 13.54
C THR A 133 9.89 -3.05 13.69
N THR A 134 8.86 -3.90 13.58
CA THR A 134 7.48 -3.52 13.92
C THR A 134 7.38 -3.08 15.37
N GLU A 135 8.04 -3.78 16.30
CA GLU A 135 8.03 -3.49 17.74
C GLU A 135 8.54 -2.08 18.04
N SER A 136 9.68 -1.71 17.44
CA SER A 136 10.23 -0.36 17.63
C SER A 136 9.39 0.71 16.92
N THR A 137 8.81 0.40 15.76
CA THR A 137 7.86 1.28 15.07
C THR A 137 6.60 1.54 15.89
N ALA A 138 6.06 0.54 16.59
CA ALA A 138 4.91 0.71 17.49
C ALA A 138 5.23 1.66 18.65
N ARG A 139 6.45 1.64 19.18
CA ARG A 139 6.91 2.63 20.17
C ARG A 139 7.00 4.04 19.58
N ASP A 140 7.46 4.14 18.32
CA ASP A 140 7.50 5.42 17.61
C ASP A 140 6.10 5.99 17.42
N MET A 141 5.11 5.17 17.09
CA MET A 141 3.71 5.60 16.99
C MET A 141 3.22 6.25 18.30
N LEU A 142 3.55 5.67 19.46
CA LEU A 142 3.22 6.28 20.75
C LEU A 142 3.91 7.64 20.93
N LYS A 143 5.17 7.77 20.51
CA LYS A 143 5.90 9.06 20.55
C LYS A 143 5.30 10.10 19.62
N ILE A 144 4.84 9.72 18.43
CA ILE A 144 4.15 10.60 17.49
C ILE A 144 2.85 11.13 18.11
N VAL A 145 2.06 10.25 18.73
CA VAL A 145 0.81 10.60 19.41
C VAL A 145 1.06 11.54 20.59
N GLN A 146 2.08 11.26 21.40
CA GLN A 146 2.51 12.11 22.53
C GLN A 146 2.98 13.49 22.07
N ALA A 147 3.70 13.59 20.94
CA ALA A 147 4.11 14.85 20.36
C ALA A 147 2.92 15.71 19.87
N HIS A 148 1.76 15.10 19.64
CA HIS A 148 0.50 15.79 19.36
C HIS A 148 -0.32 16.12 20.63
N GLY A 149 0.24 15.90 21.82
CA GLY A 149 -0.42 16.17 23.10
C GLY A 149 -1.56 15.18 23.42
N ARG A 150 -1.48 13.95 22.91
CA ARG A 150 -2.43 12.86 23.18
C ARG A 150 -1.71 11.69 23.84
N ASP A 151 -2.45 10.92 24.63
CA ASP A 151 -1.91 9.74 25.32
C ASP A 151 -2.33 8.41 24.66
N LYS A 152 -3.39 8.43 23.85
CA LYS A 152 -3.94 7.23 23.22
C LYS A 152 -3.96 7.36 21.70
N LEU A 153 -3.70 6.24 21.03
CA LEU A 153 -3.60 6.13 19.58
C LEU A 153 -4.96 6.07 18.92
N GLN A 154 -5.13 6.89 17.88
CA GLN A 154 -6.09 6.63 16.81
C GLN A 154 -5.34 6.22 15.54
N TYR A 155 -5.72 5.10 14.93
CA TYR A 155 -4.94 4.47 13.86
C TYR A 155 -5.82 3.74 12.83
N TRP A 156 -5.41 3.84 11.56
CA TRP A 156 -5.93 3.03 10.46
C TRP A 156 -4.77 2.43 9.66
N GLY A 157 -4.54 1.14 9.85
CA GLY A 157 -3.49 0.38 9.17
C GLY A 157 -4.03 -0.56 8.12
N PHE A 158 -3.33 -0.64 7.00
CA PHE A 158 -3.70 -1.48 5.85
C PHE A 158 -2.64 -2.55 5.61
N SER A 159 -3.02 -3.75 5.19
CA SER A 159 -2.07 -4.81 4.82
C SER A 159 -1.08 -5.12 5.96
N TYR A 160 0.24 -5.09 5.76
CA TYR A 160 1.23 -5.16 6.86
C TYR A 160 0.97 -4.16 8.01
N GLY A 161 0.37 -2.99 7.74
CA GLY A 161 -0.05 -2.04 8.77
C GLY A 161 -1.02 -2.67 9.78
N THR A 162 -1.71 -3.75 9.43
CA THR A 162 -2.52 -4.53 10.36
C THR A 162 -1.69 -5.29 11.39
N VAL A 163 -0.53 -5.83 11.00
CA VAL A 163 0.46 -6.39 11.93
C VAL A 163 0.98 -5.30 12.87
N LEU A 164 1.33 -4.13 12.33
CA LEU A 164 1.79 -2.99 13.13
C LEU A 164 0.72 -2.52 14.14
N GLY A 165 -0.54 -2.42 13.71
CA GLY A 165 -1.67 -2.10 14.58
C GLY A 165 -1.90 -3.14 15.68
N ALA A 166 -1.90 -4.43 15.33
CA ALA A 166 -2.05 -5.53 16.28
C ALA A 166 -0.91 -5.55 17.31
N THR A 167 0.32 -5.32 16.87
CA THR A 167 1.50 -5.24 17.74
C THR A 167 1.43 -4.04 18.69
N PHE A 168 1.02 -2.86 18.20
CA PHE A 168 0.75 -1.72 19.08
C PHE A 168 -0.30 -2.06 20.14
N ALA A 169 -1.42 -2.66 19.73
CA ALA A 169 -2.52 -3.01 20.63
C ALA A 169 -2.09 -4.00 21.72
N ALA A 170 -1.25 -4.98 21.38
CA ALA A 170 -0.71 -5.95 22.34
C ALA A 170 0.34 -5.34 23.28
N MET A 171 1.19 -4.42 22.77
CA MET A 171 2.22 -3.75 23.56
C MET A 171 1.67 -2.69 24.51
N PHE A 172 0.63 -1.97 24.06
CA PHE A 172 0.08 -0.80 24.74
C PHE A 172 -1.44 -0.87 24.82
N PRO A 173 -2.02 -1.91 25.45
CA PRO A 173 -3.47 -2.09 25.47
C PRO A 173 -4.21 -0.90 26.07
N ASP A 174 -3.64 -0.22 27.07
CA ASP A 174 -4.21 0.97 27.70
C ASP A 174 -4.10 2.26 26.86
N LYS A 175 -3.33 2.21 25.76
CA LYS A 175 -3.09 3.34 24.86
C LYS A 175 -3.90 3.26 23.56
N VAL A 176 -4.91 2.39 23.47
CA VAL A 176 -5.79 2.30 22.29
C VAL A 176 -7.02 3.19 22.47
N GLU A 177 -7.17 4.23 21.64
CA GLU A 177 -8.41 5.03 21.58
C GLU A 177 -9.31 4.55 20.45
N ARG A 178 -8.82 4.50 19.20
CA ARG A 178 -9.52 3.95 18.03
C ARG A 178 -8.53 3.28 17.12
N LEU A 179 -8.68 1.99 16.87
CA LEU A 179 -7.74 1.26 16.02
C LEU A 179 -8.51 0.41 15.01
N ILE A 180 -8.29 0.72 13.73
CA ILE A 180 -8.78 -0.05 12.59
C ILE A 180 -7.62 -0.79 11.94
N ILE A 181 -7.82 -2.08 11.68
CA ILE A 181 -6.96 -2.88 10.83
C ILE A 181 -7.78 -3.38 9.63
N ASP A 182 -7.30 -3.15 8.42
CA ASP A 182 -8.05 -3.35 7.16
C ASP A 182 -7.19 -4.09 6.13
N GLY A 183 -7.69 -5.20 5.57
CA GLY A 183 -6.86 -6.13 4.79
C GLY A 183 -5.85 -6.79 5.71
N VAL A 184 -6.35 -7.72 6.53
CA VAL A 184 -5.69 -8.15 7.76
C VAL A 184 -4.82 -9.36 7.53
N MET A 185 -3.55 -9.26 7.92
CA MET A 185 -2.62 -10.39 7.95
C MET A 185 -2.78 -11.18 9.26
N ASP A 186 -2.60 -12.49 9.20
CA ASP A 186 -2.41 -13.31 10.39
C ASP A 186 -1.06 -12.97 11.04
N ALA A 187 -1.09 -12.31 12.21
CA ALA A 187 0.12 -11.90 12.92
C ALA A 187 0.99 -13.09 13.37
N ASP A 188 0.39 -14.24 13.72
CA ASP A 188 1.17 -15.43 14.12
C ASP A 188 1.89 -16.03 12.91
N ASP A 189 1.20 -16.12 11.75
CA ASP A 189 1.80 -16.58 10.49
C ASP A 189 2.90 -15.61 10.01
N TYR A 190 2.70 -14.30 10.24
CA TYR A 190 3.69 -13.25 9.96
C TYR A 190 4.96 -13.42 10.81
N TYR A 191 4.83 -13.44 12.14
CA TYR A 191 5.98 -13.52 13.06
C TYR A 191 6.67 -14.89 13.06
N SER A 192 6.00 -15.95 12.61
CA SER A 192 6.63 -17.27 12.39
C SER A 192 7.39 -17.37 11.06
N THR A 193 7.30 -16.36 10.19
CA THR A 193 7.88 -16.38 8.83
C THR A 193 7.38 -17.56 8.00
N SER A 194 6.14 -17.98 8.24
CA SER A 194 5.48 -19.03 7.48
C SER A 194 4.92 -18.44 6.19
N TRP A 195 4.13 -17.37 6.30
CA TRP A 195 3.57 -16.57 5.19
C TRP A 195 2.77 -17.41 4.18
N LYS A 196 2.13 -18.48 4.69
CA LYS A 196 1.43 -19.48 3.87
C LYS A 196 -0.04 -19.13 3.67
N THR A 197 -0.61 -18.29 4.52
CA THR A 197 -2.05 -17.97 4.44
C THR A 197 -2.35 -16.91 3.39
N ASN A 198 -1.37 -16.08 3.00
CA ASN A 198 -1.61 -14.88 2.20
C ASN A 198 -2.44 -15.13 0.94
N LEU A 199 -2.17 -16.22 0.21
CA LEU A 199 -2.75 -16.43 -1.11
C LEU A 199 -4.04 -17.27 -1.13
N ILE A 200 -4.59 -17.64 0.02
CA ILE A 200 -5.76 -18.55 0.10
C ILE A 200 -6.95 -18.02 -0.70
N ASP A 201 -7.16 -16.69 -0.71
CA ASP A 201 -8.29 -16.05 -1.37
C ASP A 201 -7.94 -15.48 -2.77
N THR A 202 -6.69 -15.61 -3.27
CA THR A 202 -6.29 -15.12 -4.60
C THR A 202 -7.17 -15.69 -5.71
N ASN A 203 -7.47 -16.99 -5.64
CA ASN A 203 -8.33 -17.66 -6.62
C ASN A 203 -9.77 -17.14 -6.61
N LYS A 204 -10.28 -16.65 -5.47
CA LYS A 204 -11.62 -16.05 -5.43
C LYS A 204 -11.67 -14.75 -6.23
N THR A 205 -10.63 -13.92 -6.12
CA THR A 205 -10.50 -12.69 -6.91
C THR A 205 -10.33 -13.00 -8.39
N TRP A 206 -9.52 -13.99 -8.72
CA TRP A 206 -9.35 -14.45 -10.10
C TRP A 206 -10.64 -15.00 -10.71
N ASN A 207 -11.37 -15.85 -9.98
CA ASN A 207 -12.68 -16.36 -10.42
C ASN A 207 -13.69 -15.21 -10.61
N THR A 208 -13.62 -14.16 -9.79
CA THR A 208 -14.46 -12.96 -9.96
C THR A 208 -14.17 -12.26 -11.31
N PHE A 209 -12.92 -12.25 -11.78
CA PHE A 209 -12.60 -11.77 -13.13
C PHE A 209 -13.22 -12.66 -14.21
N LEU A 210 -13.01 -13.97 -14.12
CA LEU A 210 -13.49 -14.92 -15.12
C LEU A 210 -15.02 -14.91 -15.23
N ASP A 211 -15.72 -15.16 -14.11
CA ASP A 211 -17.18 -15.21 -14.05
C ASP A 211 -17.79 -13.85 -14.40
N GLY A 212 -17.16 -12.77 -13.94
CA GLY A 212 -17.56 -11.40 -14.22
C GLY A 212 -17.45 -11.07 -15.70
N CYS A 213 -16.38 -11.49 -16.38
CA CYS A 213 -16.21 -11.27 -17.81
C CYS A 213 -17.27 -12.02 -18.66
N VAL A 214 -17.63 -13.26 -18.29
CA VAL A 214 -18.74 -13.99 -18.91
C VAL A 214 -20.05 -13.22 -18.73
N THR A 215 -20.35 -12.86 -17.47
CA THR A 215 -21.62 -12.21 -17.10
C THR A 215 -21.76 -10.83 -17.75
N ALA A 216 -20.65 -10.09 -17.87
CA ALA A 216 -20.62 -8.76 -18.48
C ALA A 216 -20.90 -8.79 -20.00
N GLY A 217 -20.65 -9.93 -20.65
CA GLY A 217 -20.84 -10.09 -22.09
C GLY A 217 -19.80 -9.34 -22.94
N PRO A 218 -19.84 -9.54 -24.27
CA PRO A 218 -18.85 -8.97 -25.19
C PRO A 218 -18.90 -7.43 -25.29
N SER A 219 -19.99 -6.80 -24.85
CA SER A 219 -20.12 -5.34 -24.83
C SER A 219 -19.35 -4.65 -23.71
N ALA A 220 -18.98 -5.39 -22.65
CA ALA A 220 -18.27 -4.85 -21.49
C ALA A 220 -16.94 -5.56 -21.22
N CYS A 221 -16.83 -6.85 -21.56
CA CYS A 221 -15.56 -7.59 -21.53
C CYS A 221 -15.03 -7.84 -22.95
N ALA A 222 -13.91 -7.21 -23.30
CA ALA A 222 -13.29 -7.42 -24.62
C ALA A 222 -12.68 -8.83 -24.79
N PHE A 223 -12.41 -9.51 -23.67
CA PHE A 223 -11.88 -10.87 -23.64
C PHE A 223 -12.97 -11.95 -23.42
N HIS A 224 -14.24 -11.59 -23.66
CA HIS A 224 -15.39 -12.43 -23.40
C HIS A 224 -15.34 -13.80 -24.11
N GLU A 225 -15.78 -14.83 -23.40
CA GLU A 225 -16.15 -16.13 -23.94
C GLU A 225 -17.46 -16.62 -23.28
N ASN A 226 -18.07 -17.65 -23.86
CA ASN A 226 -19.38 -18.16 -23.40
C ASN A 226 -19.35 -18.90 -22.05
N SER A 227 -18.17 -19.12 -21.45
CA SER A 227 -18.03 -19.78 -20.15
C SER A 227 -16.72 -19.42 -19.46
N THR A 228 -16.73 -19.50 -18.13
CA THR A 228 -15.56 -19.30 -17.26
C THR A 228 -14.40 -20.20 -17.69
N PHE A 229 -14.72 -21.46 -18.01
CA PHE A 229 -13.74 -22.44 -18.51
C PHE A 229 -13.07 -21.99 -19.82
N ALA A 230 -13.84 -21.44 -20.76
CA ALA A 230 -13.29 -20.98 -22.03
C ALA A 230 -12.37 -19.74 -21.86
N ILE A 231 -12.72 -18.82 -20.95
CA ILE A 231 -11.83 -17.70 -20.60
C ILE A 231 -10.55 -18.22 -19.97
N GLN A 232 -10.65 -19.10 -18.96
CA GLN A 232 -9.48 -19.71 -18.31
C GLN A 232 -8.59 -20.41 -19.32
N ALA A 233 -9.15 -21.25 -20.21
CA ALA A 233 -8.37 -21.96 -21.22
C ALA A 233 -7.63 -21.02 -22.18
N LYS A 234 -8.19 -19.84 -22.50
CA LYS A 234 -7.48 -18.81 -23.28
C LYS A 234 -6.36 -18.16 -22.49
N VAL A 235 -6.56 -17.88 -21.20
CA VAL A 235 -5.50 -17.38 -20.32
C VAL A 235 -4.37 -18.40 -20.21
N ASP A 236 -4.69 -19.68 -19.99
CA ASP A 236 -3.72 -20.77 -19.91
C ASP A 236 -2.92 -20.90 -21.22
N LEU A 237 -3.59 -20.74 -22.37
CA LEU A 237 -2.90 -20.75 -23.66
C LEU A 237 -1.92 -19.58 -23.78
N LEU A 238 -2.31 -18.37 -23.39
CA LEU A 238 -1.42 -17.21 -23.38
C LEU A 238 -0.24 -17.41 -22.43
N GLU A 239 -0.51 -17.94 -21.24
CA GLU A 239 0.51 -18.26 -20.24
C GLU A 239 1.55 -19.26 -20.78
N GLN A 240 1.10 -20.38 -21.36
CA GLN A 240 1.96 -21.39 -21.96
C GLN A 240 2.73 -20.87 -23.19
N GLN A 241 2.10 -20.00 -23.98
CA GLN A 241 2.77 -19.32 -25.08
C GLN A 241 3.89 -18.43 -24.57
N LEU A 242 3.65 -17.59 -23.57
CA LEU A 242 4.66 -16.67 -23.03
C LEU A 242 5.78 -17.38 -22.26
N LEU A 243 5.51 -18.58 -21.72
CA LEU A 243 6.54 -19.44 -21.13
C LEU A 243 7.57 -19.95 -22.16
N SER A 244 7.12 -20.28 -23.37
CA SER A 244 7.97 -20.89 -24.41
C SER A 244 8.40 -19.90 -25.51
N ARG A 245 7.62 -18.85 -25.72
CA ARG A 245 7.75 -17.85 -26.79
C ARG A 245 7.34 -16.46 -26.27
N PRO A 246 8.19 -15.80 -25.46
CA PRO A 246 7.98 -14.40 -25.08
C PRO A 246 7.83 -13.52 -26.32
N ILE A 247 7.07 -12.43 -26.18
CA ILE A 247 6.85 -11.48 -27.28
C ILE A 247 7.49 -10.13 -26.98
N THR A 248 7.98 -9.46 -28.01
CA THR A 248 8.45 -8.09 -27.90
C THR A 248 7.27 -7.13 -28.08
N ALA A 249 7.16 -6.14 -27.21
CA ALA A 249 6.20 -5.06 -27.37
C ALA A 249 6.82 -3.73 -26.94
N SER A 250 6.22 -2.63 -27.38
CA SER A 250 6.70 -1.27 -27.12
C SER A 250 5.67 -0.48 -26.35
N THR A 251 6.06 0.14 -25.24
CA THR A 251 5.24 1.15 -24.56
C THR A 251 5.74 2.54 -24.93
N SER A 252 4.87 3.54 -24.88
CA SER A 252 5.22 4.94 -25.16
C SER A 252 5.15 5.73 -23.86
N LEU A 253 6.31 6.15 -23.34
CA LEU A 253 6.42 6.94 -22.11
C LEU A 253 6.09 8.42 -22.35
N SER A 254 6.29 8.84 -23.59
CA SER A 254 5.88 10.11 -24.18
C SER A 254 5.93 9.96 -25.69
N ALA A 255 5.30 10.87 -26.43
CA ALA A 255 5.33 10.89 -27.90
C ALA A 255 6.76 10.86 -28.51
N SER A 256 7.80 11.10 -27.71
CA SER A 256 9.20 11.19 -28.12
C SER A 256 10.13 10.08 -27.62
N THR A 257 9.66 9.09 -26.85
CA THR A 257 10.57 8.03 -26.32
C THR A 257 9.87 6.68 -26.15
N PRO A 258 9.91 5.80 -27.16
CA PRO A 258 9.39 4.44 -27.04
C PRO A 258 10.32 3.60 -26.13
N SER A 259 9.71 2.80 -25.25
CA SER A 259 10.38 1.77 -24.44
C SER A 259 10.03 0.40 -24.99
N TYR A 260 11.04 -0.37 -25.41
CA TYR A 260 10.86 -1.72 -25.92
C TYR A 260 11.12 -2.72 -24.78
N ARG A 261 10.20 -3.66 -24.58
CA ARG A 261 10.29 -4.66 -23.51
C ARG A 261 9.90 -6.04 -24.04
N VAL A 262 10.41 -7.05 -23.36
CA VAL A 262 9.95 -8.44 -23.51
C VAL A 262 8.79 -8.63 -22.55
N LEU A 263 7.67 -9.12 -23.06
CA LEU A 263 6.59 -9.69 -22.26
C LEU A 263 6.80 -11.20 -22.21
N ASP A 264 7.13 -11.71 -21.03
CA ASP A 264 7.38 -13.12 -20.75
C ASP A 264 6.36 -13.66 -19.72
N TYR A 265 6.51 -14.95 -19.40
CA TYR A 265 5.70 -15.63 -18.39
C TYR A 265 5.67 -14.87 -17.05
N SER A 266 6.84 -14.51 -16.53
CA SER A 266 6.95 -13.89 -15.21
C SER A 266 6.25 -12.54 -15.16
N THR A 267 6.44 -11.71 -16.19
CA THR A 267 5.74 -10.42 -16.31
C THR A 267 4.23 -10.62 -16.44
N PHE A 268 3.78 -11.63 -17.19
CA PHE A 268 2.36 -11.95 -17.34
C PHE A 268 1.71 -12.33 -16.01
N ARG A 269 2.32 -13.27 -15.27
CA ARG A 269 1.85 -13.74 -13.97
C ARG A 269 1.80 -12.62 -12.94
N GLN A 270 2.87 -11.84 -12.83
CA GLN A 270 2.94 -10.71 -11.89
C GLN A 270 1.90 -9.64 -12.20
N THR A 271 1.72 -9.29 -13.48
CA THR A 271 0.74 -8.28 -13.87
C THR A 271 -0.68 -8.71 -13.55
N ILE A 272 -1.02 -9.99 -13.74
CA ILE A 272 -2.34 -10.49 -13.34
C ILE A 272 -2.50 -10.32 -11.84
N LEU A 273 -1.52 -10.77 -11.03
CA LEU A 273 -1.58 -10.61 -9.58
C LEU A 273 -1.74 -9.13 -9.16
N ASP A 274 -0.96 -8.22 -9.74
CA ASP A 274 -1.06 -6.77 -9.51
C ASP A 274 -2.47 -6.23 -9.81
N VAL A 275 -3.11 -6.71 -10.87
CA VAL A 275 -4.50 -6.35 -11.18
C VAL A 275 -5.48 -6.90 -10.15
N LEU A 276 -5.24 -8.09 -9.58
CA LEU A 276 -6.08 -8.67 -8.53
C LEU A 276 -6.08 -7.82 -7.25
N TYR A 277 -5.01 -7.07 -6.97
CA TYR A 277 -4.97 -6.13 -5.84
C TYR A 277 -6.03 -5.03 -5.99
N SER A 278 -6.25 -4.50 -7.20
CA SER A 278 -7.14 -3.36 -7.45
C SER A 278 -8.13 -3.63 -8.60
N PRO A 279 -9.04 -4.61 -8.45
CA PRO A 279 -9.83 -5.16 -9.54
C PRO A 279 -10.79 -4.13 -10.17
N TYR A 280 -11.35 -3.22 -9.36
CA TYR A 280 -12.24 -2.15 -9.82
C TYR A 280 -11.53 -1.10 -10.69
N GLN A 281 -10.21 -1.03 -10.64
CA GLN A 281 -9.40 -0.16 -11.51
C GLN A 281 -8.81 -0.96 -12.68
N GLY A 282 -8.41 -2.22 -12.43
CA GLY A 282 -7.61 -3.00 -13.37
C GLY A 282 -8.38 -3.95 -14.28
N PHE A 283 -9.54 -4.51 -13.88
CA PHE A 283 -10.20 -5.58 -14.64
C PHE A 283 -10.55 -5.15 -16.06
N GLN A 284 -11.14 -3.98 -16.24
CA GLN A 284 -11.48 -3.48 -17.57
C GLN A 284 -10.25 -3.41 -18.48
N SER A 285 -9.14 -2.84 -17.98
CA SER A 285 -7.89 -2.72 -18.72
C SER A 285 -7.29 -4.10 -19.02
N LEU A 286 -7.40 -5.04 -18.07
CA LEU A 286 -6.96 -6.42 -18.26
C LEU A 286 -7.74 -7.13 -19.38
N THR A 287 -9.06 -6.90 -19.52
CA THR A 287 -9.82 -7.49 -20.64
C THR A 287 -9.32 -7.02 -22.00
N LEU A 288 -8.97 -5.74 -22.12
CA LEU A 288 -8.44 -5.18 -23.36
C LEU A 288 -7.04 -5.72 -23.63
N ALA A 289 -6.19 -5.71 -22.60
CA ALA A 289 -4.83 -6.21 -22.68
C ALA A 289 -4.75 -7.70 -23.07
N LEU A 290 -5.57 -8.56 -22.45
CA LEU A 290 -5.62 -9.99 -22.80
C LEU A 290 -6.16 -10.22 -24.22
N ASN A 291 -7.13 -9.43 -24.67
CA ASN A 291 -7.67 -9.53 -26.02
C ASN A 291 -6.62 -9.14 -27.08
N GLU A 292 -5.91 -8.02 -26.89
CA GLU A 292 -4.81 -7.62 -27.78
C GLU A 292 -3.67 -8.64 -27.76
N LEU A 293 -3.33 -9.15 -26.57
CA LEU A 293 -2.30 -10.16 -26.41
C LEU A 293 -2.62 -11.45 -27.16
N SER A 294 -3.90 -11.88 -27.17
CA SER A 294 -4.36 -13.03 -27.96
C SER A 294 -4.23 -12.86 -29.48
N GLN A 295 -4.03 -11.63 -29.94
CA GLN A 295 -3.77 -11.28 -31.34
C GLN A 295 -2.27 -11.05 -31.62
N GLY A 296 -1.41 -11.32 -30.63
CA GLY A 296 0.04 -11.14 -30.72
C GLY A 296 0.55 -9.74 -30.36
N ASN A 297 -0.31 -8.85 -29.84
CA ASN A 297 0.09 -7.51 -29.42
C ASN A 297 0.16 -7.38 -27.89
N GLY A 298 1.38 -7.39 -27.35
CA GLY A 298 1.63 -7.26 -25.89
C GLY A 298 1.63 -5.82 -25.36
N THR A 299 1.38 -4.81 -26.20
CA THR A 299 1.57 -3.39 -25.83
C THR A 299 0.69 -2.96 -24.66
N ALA A 300 -0.63 -3.19 -24.75
CA ALA A 300 -1.57 -2.83 -23.69
C ALA A 300 -1.28 -3.59 -22.38
N PHE A 301 -0.79 -4.83 -22.48
CA PHE A 301 -0.44 -5.63 -21.31
C PHE A 301 0.83 -5.10 -20.62
N LEU A 302 1.83 -4.66 -21.38
CA LEU A 302 3.02 -4.01 -20.82
C LEU A 302 2.76 -2.62 -20.24
N GLN A 303 1.74 -1.90 -20.73
CA GLN A 303 1.30 -0.64 -20.11
C GLN A 303 0.58 -0.90 -18.78
N LEU A 304 -0.16 -2.01 -18.70
CA LEU A 304 -0.85 -2.40 -17.48
C LEU A 304 0.10 -2.90 -16.40
N SER A 305 1.24 -3.49 -16.80
CA SER A 305 2.24 -3.93 -15.84
C SER A 305 2.91 -2.72 -15.19
N ASN A 306 3.11 -2.79 -13.86
CA ASN A 306 3.90 -1.80 -13.11
C ASN A 306 5.38 -1.70 -13.57
N ALA A 307 5.72 -2.39 -14.65
CA ALA A 307 6.87 -2.12 -15.51
C ALA A 307 7.01 -0.64 -15.90
N GLU A 308 5.93 0.17 -15.82
CA GLU A 308 5.93 1.64 -15.94
C GLU A 308 6.62 2.36 -14.74
N GLY A 309 6.48 1.86 -13.51
CA GLY A 309 7.21 2.37 -12.33
C GLY A 309 8.71 2.10 -12.39
N SER A 310 9.12 1.08 -13.17
CA SER A 310 10.52 0.82 -13.53
C SER A 310 11.02 1.71 -14.67
N VAL A 311 10.24 2.70 -15.13
CA VAL A 311 10.60 3.58 -16.24
C VAL A 311 11.05 4.96 -15.79
N THR A 312 11.78 4.97 -14.68
CA THR A 312 12.96 5.82 -14.70
C THR A 312 13.91 5.14 -15.68
N PRO A 313 14.38 5.79 -16.76
CA PRO A 313 15.40 5.18 -17.60
C PRO A 313 16.51 4.68 -16.68
N LEU A 314 16.87 3.39 -16.78
CA LEU A 314 17.95 2.77 -16.00
C LEU A 314 19.22 3.63 -16.01
N PHE A 315 19.33 4.48 -17.04
CA PHE A 315 20.24 5.59 -17.14
C PHE A 315 19.55 6.78 -17.85
N GLN A 316 19.37 7.91 -17.16
CA GLN A 316 19.37 9.21 -17.83
C GLN A 316 20.76 9.79 -17.68
N CYS A 317 21.40 10.12 -18.80
CA CYS A 317 22.62 10.92 -18.80
C CYS A 317 22.22 12.34 -18.38
N LEU A 318 22.12 12.56 -17.08
CA LEU A 318 21.72 13.84 -16.50
C LEU A 318 22.88 14.84 -16.60
N ALA A 319 23.26 15.20 -17.82
CA ALA A 319 24.25 16.24 -18.06
C ALA A 319 23.81 17.60 -17.50
N ASN A 320 22.53 17.76 -17.13
CA ASN A 320 21.93 18.98 -16.59
C ASN A 320 20.84 18.74 -15.53
N ALA A 321 20.79 17.58 -14.85
CA ALA A 321 19.87 17.47 -13.72
C ALA A 321 20.31 18.41 -12.61
N SER A 322 19.37 19.23 -12.13
CA SER A 322 19.52 19.81 -10.81
C SER A 322 19.68 18.68 -9.78
N ILE A 323 20.43 18.93 -8.71
CA ILE A 323 20.62 18.05 -7.54
C ILE A 323 19.27 17.50 -6.98
N ALA A 324 18.14 18.15 -7.33
CA ALA A 324 16.80 17.71 -7.00
C ALA A 324 16.38 16.36 -7.64
N GLU A 325 16.83 16.00 -8.85
CA GLU A 325 16.43 14.73 -9.49
C GLU A 325 17.21 13.53 -8.93
N SER A 326 18.49 13.70 -8.55
CA SER A 326 19.24 12.68 -7.81
C SER A 326 18.72 12.48 -6.37
N SER A 327 18.09 13.51 -5.78
CA SER A 327 17.53 13.45 -4.42
C SER A 327 16.19 12.71 -4.30
N GLN A 328 15.48 12.45 -5.40
CA GLN A 328 14.21 11.72 -5.33
C GLN A 328 14.41 10.27 -4.89
N PHE A 329 15.54 9.65 -5.24
CA PHE A 329 15.89 8.31 -4.79
C PHE A 329 16.07 8.25 -3.27
N GLU A 330 16.60 9.31 -2.64
CA GLU A 330 16.83 9.36 -1.19
C GLU A 330 15.51 9.35 -0.37
N LEU A 331 14.38 9.61 -1.02
CA LEU A 331 13.09 9.82 -0.37
C LEU A 331 12.05 8.74 -0.69
N GLN A 332 12.36 7.80 -1.58
CA GLN A 332 11.42 6.76 -2.02
C GLN A 332 11.45 5.51 -1.15
N SER A 333 10.33 4.80 -1.11
CA SER A 333 10.29 3.43 -0.58
C SER A 333 11.11 2.51 -1.48
N VAL A 334 11.94 1.66 -0.89
CA VAL A 334 12.78 0.69 -1.62
C VAL A 334 12.66 -0.68 -0.96
N PHE A 335 12.86 -1.73 -1.77
CA PHE A 335 12.83 -3.14 -1.37
C PHE A 335 13.62 -3.41 -0.08
N ASP A 336 14.79 -2.76 0.07
CA ASP A 336 15.67 -2.90 1.21
C ASP A 336 14.93 -2.67 2.55
N GLY A 337 13.99 -1.71 2.59
CA GLY A 337 13.20 -1.41 3.78
C GLY A 337 12.13 -2.45 4.08
N GLU A 338 11.47 -2.99 3.06
CA GLU A 338 10.52 -4.09 3.19
C GLU A 338 11.19 -5.32 3.81
N VAL A 339 12.30 -5.74 3.22
CA VAL A 339 13.08 -6.90 3.69
C VAL A 339 13.60 -6.66 5.10
N SER A 340 14.09 -5.46 5.39
CA SER A 340 14.60 -5.13 6.73
C SER A 340 13.56 -5.34 7.81
N VAL A 341 12.33 -4.85 7.59
CA VAL A 341 11.25 -5.01 8.55
C VAL A 341 10.84 -6.49 8.64
N ALA A 342 10.52 -7.10 7.49
CA ALA A 342 9.96 -8.45 7.45
C ALA A 342 10.90 -9.51 8.05
N CYS A 343 12.20 -9.43 7.75
CA CYS A 343 13.19 -10.41 8.21
C CYS A 343 13.65 -10.15 9.65
N ASN A 344 13.60 -8.92 10.15
CA ASN A 344 13.87 -8.63 11.55
C ASN A 344 12.72 -9.04 12.47
N ASP A 345 11.48 -8.93 12.00
CA ASP A 345 10.30 -9.31 12.76
C ASP A 345 10.11 -10.83 12.83
N GLY A 346 10.26 -11.50 11.68
CA GLY A 346 10.01 -12.92 11.54
C GLY A 346 11.00 -13.80 12.30
N SER A 347 10.58 -15.02 12.65
CA SER A 347 11.46 -16.09 13.14
C SER A 347 12.52 -16.46 12.11
N SER A 348 13.67 -16.97 12.58
CA SER A 348 14.75 -17.39 11.67
C SER A 348 14.25 -18.55 10.80
N ILE A 349 14.61 -18.52 9.51
CA ILE A 349 14.21 -19.55 8.55
C ILE A 349 15.38 -20.47 8.22
N SER A 350 15.07 -21.71 7.84
CA SER A 350 16.07 -22.62 7.27
C SER A 350 16.61 -22.02 5.97
N THR A 351 17.92 -22.04 5.80
CA THR A 351 18.62 -21.73 4.56
C THR A 351 19.03 -23.01 3.83
N ASP A 352 18.46 -24.16 4.19
CA ASP A 352 18.62 -25.39 3.42
C ASP A 352 17.75 -25.33 2.15
N PHE A 353 18.32 -25.67 1.00
CA PHE A 353 17.65 -25.55 -0.29
C PHE A 353 16.37 -26.39 -0.37
N ASP A 354 16.39 -27.62 0.17
CA ASP A 354 15.25 -28.53 0.09
C ASP A 354 14.14 -28.12 1.05
N ASP A 355 14.48 -27.60 2.23
CA ASP A 355 13.50 -27.01 3.16
C ASP A 355 12.80 -25.78 2.55
N VAL A 356 13.55 -24.90 1.89
CA VAL A 356 12.99 -23.71 1.23
C VAL A 356 12.09 -24.11 0.08
N ARG A 357 12.51 -25.09 -0.74
CA ARG A 357 11.69 -25.62 -1.83
C ARG A 357 10.41 -26.28 -1.33
N LYS A 358 10.47 -27.07 -0.27
CA LYS A 358 9.29 -27.67 0.34
C LYS A 358 8.29 -26.61 0.81
N ASN A 359 8.77 -25.54 1.44
CA ASN A 359 7.90 -24.45 1.86
C ASN A 359 7.21 -23.74 0.68
N PHE A 360 7.94 -23.53 -0.43
CA PHE A 360 7.37 -22.99 -1.67
C PHE A 360 6.31 -23.93 -2.26
N GLU A 361 6.58 -25.24 -2.31
CA GLU A 361 5.61 -26.25 -2.79
C GLU A 361 4.34 -26.28 -1.94
N GLU A 362 4.46 -26.12 -0.61
CA GLU A 362 3.32 -26.00 0.30
C GLU A 362 2.50 -24.73 0.04
N LEU A 363 3.15 -23.59 -0.24
CA LEU A 363 2.44 -22.37 -0.67
C LEU A 363 1.69 -22.60 -1.99
N CYS A 364 2.30 -23.30 -2.96
CA CYS A 364 1.68 -23.62 -4.25
C CYS A 364 0.46 -24.55 -4.16
N GLN A 365 0.29 -25.27 -3.05
CA GLN A 365 -0.95 -26.03 -2.81
C GLN A 365 -2.14 -25.11 -2.50
N SER A 366 -1.89 -23.90 -1.99
CA SER A 366 -2.95 -22.94 -1.63
C SER A 366 -3.41 -22.09 -2.81
N SER A 367 -2.49 -21.77 -3.73
CA SER A 367 -2.77 -20.85 -4.83
C SER A 367 -1.85 -21.10 -6.04
N PRO A 368 -2.39 -21.06 -7.27
CA PRO A 368 -1.59 -21.12 -8.49
C PRO A 368 -0.72 -19.87 -8.68
N PHE A 369 -0.96 -18.79 -7.94
CA PHE A 369 -0.15 -17.56 -7.97
C PHE A 369 1.04 -17.60 -7.00
N CYS A 370 1.34 -18.75 -6.39
CA CYS A 370 2.52 -18.92 -5.53
C CYS A 370 3.83 -18.53 -6.24
N ASP A 371 3.88 -18.72 -7.55
CA ASP A 371 5.09 -18.57 -8.36
C ASP A 371 5.61 -17.14 -8.37
N VAL A 372 4.73 -16.15 -8.16
CA VAL A 372 5.04 -14.73 -8.07
C VAL A 372 4.93 -14.17 -6.64
N TRP A 373 4.93 -15.03 -5.62
CA TRP A 373 4.83 -14.64 -4.21
C TRP A 373 6.09 -15.03 -3.43
N GLY A 374 7.14 -14.23 -3.61
CA GLY A 374 8.51 -14.53 -3.18
C GLY A 374 8.94 -14.04 -1.81
N THR A 375 8.02 -13.45 -1.04
CA THR A 375 8.34 -12.63 0.13
C THR A 375 9.31 -13.33 1.09
N ARG A 376 9.09 -14.62 1.38
CA ARG A 376 9.91 -15.40 2.32
C ARG A 376 11.36 -15.61 1.88
N MET A 377 11.62 -15.70 0.58
CA MET A 377 12.98 -15.94 0.05
C MET A 377 13.92 -14.77 0.31
N TYR A 378 13.38 -13.56 0.47
CA TYR A 378 14.17 -12.37 0.77
C TYR A 378 14.87 -12.43 2.13
N CYS A 379 14.51 -13.36 3.02
CA CYS A 379 15.17 -13.51 4.31
C CYS A 379 16.32 -14.52 4.34
N LEU A 380 16.62 -15.21 3.23
CA LEU A 380 17.59 -16.31 3.20
C LEU A 380 19.04 -15.88 3.48
N GLY A 381 19.43 -14.70 3.01
CA GLY A 381 20.75 -14.12 3.28
C GLY A 381 20.74 -13.07 4.39
N TRP A 382 19.63 -12.90 5.10
CA TRP A 382 19.48 -11.86 6.11
C TRP A 382 20.42 -12.11 7.30
N PRO A 383 21.17 -11.10 7.78
CA PRO A 383 22.04 -11.27 8.94
C PRO A 383 21.28 -11.71 10.19
N GLU A 384 21.87 -12.64 10.94
CA GLU A 384 21.32 -13.05 12.23
C GLU A 384 21.55 -11.96 13.28
N TYR A 385 20.53 -11.15 13.50
CA TYR A 385 20.52 -10.26 14.67
C TYR A 385 20.11 -11.03 15.90
N LEU A 386 20.90 -10.88 16.98
CA LEU A 386 20.55 -11.46 18.27
C LEU A 386 19.17 -11.00 18.67
N LYS A 387 18.29 -11.99 18.74
CA LYS A 387 16.90 -11.82 19.10
C LYS A 387 16.74 -11.63 20.63
N ASN A 388 17.44 -10.64 21.20
CA ASN A 388 17.59 -10.41 22.63
C ASN A 388 16.25 -10.04 23.33
N ASN A 389 15.58 -11.02 23.97
CA ASN A 389 14.40 -10.91 24.86
C ASN A 389 13.20 -10.03 24.42
N PHE A 390 13.27 -9.39 23.27
CA PHE A 390 12.15 -8.78 22.55
C PHE A 390 11.87 -9.50 21.24
N THR A 391 12.68 -10.51 20.91
CA THR A 391 12.72 -11.14 19.59
C THR A 391 12.79 -12.67 19.66
N GLY A 392 12.82 -13.27 20.86
CA GLY A 392 12.56 -14.71 21.00
C GLY A 392 11.05 -14.93 21.03
N GLN A 393 10.48 -15.70 20.09
CA GLN A 393 9.10 -16.22 20.09
C GLN A 393 8.07 -15.30 20.78
N CYS A 394 7.37 -14.46 20.00
CA CYS A 394 6.16 -13.72 20.40
C CYS A 394 6.04 -13.39 21.92
N PRO A 395 6.62 -12.29 22.42
CA PRO A 395 6.20 -11.76 23.72
C PRO A 395 4.79 -11.15 23.67
N PHE A 396 4.17 -11.05 22.48
CA PHE A 396 2.80 -10.57 22.30
C PHE A 396 1.85 -11.75 22.35
N ASN A 397 1.26 -11.99 23.52
CA ASN A 397 0.05 -12.78 23.55
C ASN A 397 -1.09 -11.93 22.97
N PHE A 398 -1.35 -12.09 21.67
CA PHE A 398 -2.53 -11.48 21.05
C PHE A 398 -3.81 -12.06 21.66
N ALA A 399 -3.78 -13.34 22.08
CA ALA A 399 -4.97 -14.06 22.52
C ALA A 399 -5.55 -13.45 23.81
N GLY A 400 -6.75 -12.90 23.67
CA GLY A 400 -7.48 -12.25 24.74
C GLY A 400 -6.91 -10.89 25.15
N ALA A 401 -6.11 -10.24 24.30
CA ALA A 401 -5.59 -8.90 24.58
C ALA A 401 -6.75 -7.94 24.85
N ASN A 402 -6.78 -7.39 26.07
CA ASN A 402 -7.85 -6.51 26.54
C ASN A 402 -7.44 -5.04 26.41
N THR A 403 -7.72 -4.44 25.25
CA THR A 403 -7.41 -3.05 24.94
C THR A 403 -8.40 -2.10 25.60
N SER A 404 -8.01 -0.84 25.82
CA SER A 404 -8.90 0.16 26.41
C SER A 404 -10.05 0.60 25.50
N PHE A 405 -9.98 0.21 24.22
CA PHE A 405 -11.08 0.27 23.28
C PHE A 405 -10.98 -0.92 22.32
N PRO A 406 -12.09 -1.64 22.03
CA PRO A 406 -12.04 -2.76 21.10
C PRO A 406 -11.77 -2.31 19.67
N LEU A 407 -11.11 -3.17 18.88
CA LEU A 407 -10.69 -2.87 17.51
C LEU A 407 -11.86 -3.04 16.53
N LEU A 408 -11.78 -2.32 15.41
CA LEU A 408 -12.57 -2.61 14.21
C LEU A 408 -11.65 -3.33 13.21
N VAL A 409 -12.03 -4.54 12.82
CA VAL A 409 -11.25 -5.40 11.93
C VAL A 409 -12.01 -5.53 10.61
N ILE A 410 -11.40 -5.15 9.50
CA ILE A 410 -12.06 -5.11 8.18
C ILE A 410 -11.39 -6.10 7.23
N SER A 411 -12.20 -6.89 6.54
CA SER A 411 -11.69 -7.76 5.47
C SER A 411 -12.66 -7.85 4.31
N ASN A 412 -12.10 -7.97 3.12
CA ASN A 412 -12.86 -8.21 1.91
C ASN A 412 -13.24 -9.69 1.77
N THR A 413 -14.30 -10.01 1.03
CA THR A 413 -14.72 -11.41 0.79
C THR A 413 -13.75 -12.18 -0.11
N ALA A 414 -13.02 -11.49 -0.97
CA ALA A 414 -12.00 -12.04 -1.85
C ALA A 414 -10.79 -11.08 -1.90
N ASP A 415 -10.00 -11.06 -0.83
CA ASP A 415 -8.73 -10.32 -0.81
C ASP A 415 -7.60 -11.23 -1.33
N PRO A 416 -6.84 -10.84 -2.36
CA PRO A 416 -5.87 -11.75 -2.97
C PRO A 416 -4.64 -12.05 -2.10
N VAL A 417 -4.38 -11.27 -1.05
CA VAL A 417 -3.14 -11.39 -0.25
C VAL A 417 -3.34 -11.33 1.27
N THR A 418 -4.50 -10.85 1.74
CA THR A 418 -4.89 -10.85 3.15
C THR A 418 -6.28 -11.46 3.33
N PRO A 419 -6.40 -12.80 3.26
CA PRO A 419 -7.68 -13.49 3.14
C PRO A 419 -8.60 -13.21 4.33
N ARG A 420 -9.92 -13.33 4.11
CA ARG A 420 -10.92 -13.02 5.15
C ARG A 420 -10.73 -13.84 6.43
N ALA A 421 -10.23 -15.06 6.30
CA ALA A 421 -9.97 -15.96 7.41
C ALA A 421 -8.97 -15.36 8.42
N ASP A 422 -7.95 -14.65 7.93
CA ASP A 422 -6.93 -14.01 8.76
C ASP A 422 -7.55 -12.87 9.58
N GLY A 423 -8.41 -12.06 8.96
CA GLY A 423 -9.17 -11.03 9.67
C GLY A 423 -10.11 -11.58 10.73
N LEU A 424 -10.83 -12.68 10.45
CA LEU A 424 -11.68 -13.35 11.45
C LEU A 424 -10.85 -13.88 12.62
N LYS A 425 -9.70 -14.49 12.32
CA LYS A 425 -8.75 -14.96 13.34
C LYS A 425 -8.28 -13.80 14.20
N MET A 426 -7.79 -12.72 13.61
CA MET A 426 -7.25 -11.58 14.35
C MET A 426 -8.32 -10.84 15.16
N ALA A 427 -9.55 -10.73 14.66
CA ALA A 427 -10.66 -10.17 15.45
C ALA A 427 -10.92 -10.97 16.74
N SER A 428 -10.76 -12.30 16.70
CA SER A 428 -10.94 -13.16 17.88
C SER A 428 -9.84 -13.01 18.93
N GLN A 429 -8.68 -12.45 18.56
CA GLN A 429 -7.58 -12.24 19.48
C GLN A 429 -7.84 -11.08 20.45
N PHE A 430 -8.53 -10.02 20.02
CA PHE A 430 -8.71 -8.81 20.82
C PHE A 430 -10.11 -8.74 21.46
N ALA A 431 -10.17 -8.68 22.78
CA ALA A 431 -11.44 -8.74 23.53
C ALA A 431 -12.44 -7.65 23.08
N GLY A 432 -13.66 -8.07 22.74
CA GLY A 432 -14.75 -7.18 22.32
C GLY A 432 -14.60 -6.57 20.92
N SER A 433 -13.54 -6.91 20.17
CA SER A 433 -13.32 -6.39 18.82
C SER A 433 -14.31 -7.00 17.84
N VAL A 434 -14.65 -6.27 16.77
CA VAL A 434 -15.64 -6.71 15.79
C VAL A 434 -15.04 -6.82 14.40
N HIS A 435 -15.35 -7.92 13.72
CA HIS A 435 -15.07 -8.13 12.30
C HIS A 435 -16.20 -7.56 11.43
N LEU A 436 -15.84 -6.67 10.52
CA LEU A 436 -16.67 -6.17 9.43
C LEU A 436 -16.20 -6.79 8.12
N THR A 437 -17.12 -7.41 7.38
CA THR A 437 -16.81 -7.93 6.05
C THR A 437 -17.29 -6.94 4.98
N GLN A 438 -16.42 -6.57 4.03
CA GLN A 438 -16.86 -5.91 2.81
C GLN A 438 -17.01 -6.95 1.69
N ASN A 439 -18.17 -6.99 1.05
CA ASN A 439 -18.44 -7.89 -0.06
C ASN A 439 -17.83 -7.38 -1.36
N SER A 440 -16.52 -7.54 -1.49
CA SER A 440 -15.77 -7.13 -2.68
C SER A 440 -14.55 -8.03 -2.91
N PRO A 441 -14.13 -8.19 -4.18
CA PRO A 441 -12.76 -8.59 -4.48
C PRO A 441 -11.78 -7.43 -4.28
N GLY A 442 -10.50 -7.74 -4.12
CA GLY A 442 -9.39 -6.79 -4.07
C GLY A 442 -8.78 -6.63 -2.68
N HIS A 443 -7.62 -6.01 -2.63
CA HIS A 443 -6.81 -5.91 -1.43
C HIS A 443 -7.20 -4.70 -0.55
N CYS A 444 -7.58 -4.94 0.70
CA CYS A 444 -8.11 -3.93 1.64
C CYS A 444 -9.45 -3.29 1.18
N SER A 445 -10.20 -2.68 2.09
CA SER A 445 -11.56 -2.19 1.79
C SER A 445 -11.60 -0.99 0.83
N LEU A 446 -10.54 -0.17 0.78
CA LEU A 446 -10.53 1.06 -0.02
C LEU A 446 -10.51 0.86 -1.54
N VAL A 447 -10.19 -0.35 -2.01
CA VAL A 447 -10.17 -0.66 -3.45
C VAL A 447 -11.55 -0.67 -4.07
N ALA A 448 -12.60 -0.80 -3.26
CA ALA A 448 -13.98 -0.81 -3.69
C ALA A 448 -14.80 0.24 -2.91
N PRO A 449 -15.44 1.20 -3.58
CA PRO A 449 -16.33 2.15 -2.90
C PRO A 449 -17.48 1.42 -2.20
N SER A 450 -17.60 1.60 -0.89
CA SER A 450 -18.75 1.17 -0.09
C SER A 450 -19.13 2.26 0.90
N THR A 451 -20.29 2.89 0.68
CA THR A 451 -20.87 3.85 1.62
C THR A 451 -21.20 3.19 2.96
N CYS A 452 -21.53 1.89 2.95
CA CYS A 452 -21.74 1.09 4.16
C CYS A 452 -20.46 1.00 5.00
N THR A 453 -19.35 0.52 4.41
CA THR A 453 -18.06 0.40 5.12
C THR A 453 -17.57 1.76 5.60
N ALA A 454 -17.63 2.78 4.73
CA ALA A 454 -17.23 4.14 5.07
C ALA A 454 -18.03 4.70 6.27
N SER A 455 -19.33 4.41 6.34
CA SER A 455 -20.18 4.87 7.45
C SER A 455 -19.79 4.23 8.79
N HIS A 456 -19.45 2.94 8.79
CA HIS A 456 -18.96 2.26 10.00
C HIS A 456 -17.59 2.76 10.44
N VAL A 457 -16.67 2.98 9.50
CA VAL A 457 -15.36 3.60 9.79
C VAL A 457 -15.53 4.99 10.40
N ALA A 458 -16.38 5.82 9.80
CA ALA A 458 -16.67 7.17 10.29
C ALA A 458 -17.27 7.16 11.70
N ALA A 459 -18.27 6.30 11.93
CA ALA A 459 -18.92 6.16 13.24
C ALA A 459 -17.91 5.68 14.30
N TYR A 460 -17.10 4.67 13.99
CA TYR A 460 -16.09 4.16 14.90
C TYR A 460 -15.10 5.26 15.32
N PHE A 461 -14.50 6.01 14.39
CA PHE A 461 -13.62 7.12 14.76
C PHE A 461 -14.34 8.24 15.52
N THR A 462 -15.57 8.57 15.11
CA THR A 462 -16.31 9.71 15.67
C THR A 462 -16.82 9.45 17.10
N ASN A 463 -17.39 8.29 17.36
CA ASN A 463 -18.03 8.01 18.65
C ASN A 463 -17.74 6.61 19.20
N GLY A 464 -16.97 5.79 18.49
CA GLY A 464 -16.62 4.43 18.92
C GLY A 464 -17.69 3.38 18.63
N THR A 465 -18.69 3.70 17.81
CA THR A 465 -19.70 2.71 17.43
C THR A 465 -19.07 1.66 16.53
N LEU A 466 -19.07 0.40 17.00
CA LEU A 466 -18.73 -0.77 16.20
C LEU A 466 -19.97 -1.27 15.45
N PRO A 467 -19.83 -1.92 14.29
CA PRO A 467 -20.92 -2.63 13.64
C PRO A 467 -21.41 -3.80 14.50
N ASP A 468 -22.61 -4.31 14.18
CA ASP A 468 -23.06 -5.57 14.76
C ASP A 468 -22.14 -6.73 14.30
N PRO A 469 -21.86 -7.72 15.17
CA PRO A 469 -21.05 -8.87 14.78
C PRO A 469 -21.62 -9.59 13.55
N GLY A 470 -20.76 -9.83 12.56
CA GLY A 470 -21.16 -10.47 11.31
C GLY A 470 -21.74 -9.53 10.26
N THR A 471 -21.67 -8.20 10.46
CA THR A 471 -22.05 -7.23 9.45
C THR A 471 -21.28 -7.46 8.14
N ILE A 472 -22.03 -7.47 7.03
CA ILE A 472 -21.50 -7.50 5.67
C ILE A 472 -21.94 -6.23 4.96
N CYS A 473 -20.98 -5.46 4.45
CA CYS A 473 -21.22 -4.27 3.65
C CYS A 473 -21.06 -4.57 2.17
N GLU A 474 -22.11 -4.28 1.40
CA GLU A 474 -22.03 -4.32 -0.07
C GLU A 474 -21.27 -3.11 -0.62
N VAL A 475 -20.70 -3.27 -1.81
CA VAL A 475 -20.14 -2.15 -2.58
C VAL A 475 -21.25 -1.28 -3.16
N ASP A 476 -20.96 -0.01 -3.38
CA ASP A 476 -21.91 0.92 -3.98
C ASP A 476 -22.24 0.48 -5.42
N ALA A 477 -23.49 0.66 -5.86
CA ALA A 477 -23.92 0.25 -7.20
C ALA A 477 -23.13 0.89 -8.36
N THR A 478 -22.43 2.00 -8.10
CA THR A 478 -21.54 2.66 -9.05
C THR A 478 -20.18 1.99 -9.19
N ALA A 479 -19.80 1.12 -8.25
CA ALA A 479 -18.56 0.35 -8.29
C ALA A 479 -18.77 -0.88 -9.19
N GLN A 480 -18.48 -0.72 -10.47
CA GLN A 480 -18.59 -1.80 -11.45
C GLN A 480 -17.20 -2.32 -11.83
N LEU A 481 -17.04 -3.65 -11.80
CA LEU A 481 -15.82 -4.33 -12.25
C LEU A 481 -15.66 -4.31 -13.78
N PHE A 482 -16.80 -4.36 -14.49
CA PHE A 482 -16.87 -4.37 -15.96
C PHE A 482 -17.90 -3.33 -16.46
N PRO A 483 -17.60 -2.02 -16.38
CA PRO A 483 -18.54 -0.98 -16.78
C PRO A 483 -18.73 -0.95 -18.31
N THR A 484 -19.99 -0.90 -18.76
CA THR A 484 -20.32 -0.67 -20.17
C THR A 484 -19.91 0.73 -20.63
N GLN A 485 -19.73 0.94 -21.94
CA GLN A 485 -19.41 2.26 -22.48
C GLN A 485 -20.46 3.32 -22.08
N THR A 486 -21.74 2.95 -22.06
CA THR A 486 -22.85 3.80 -21.59
C THR A 486 -22.72 4.18 -20.12
N ALA A 487 -22.36 3.23 -19.25
CA ALA A 487 -22.12 3.49 -17.83
C ALA A 487 -20.89 4.40 -17.60
N LYS A 488 -19.82 4.24 -18.41
CA LYS A 488 -18.65 5.13 -18.40
C LYS A 488 -19.02 6.57 -18.77
N ASP A 489 -19.84 6.75 -19.81
CA ASP A 489 -20.28 8.07 -20.25
C ASP A 489 -21.16 8.77 -19.20
N GLU A 490 -21.99 8.02 -18.46
CA GLU A 490 -22.80 8.53 -17.35
C GLU A 490 -21.96 8.88 -16.10
N ALA A 491 -20.99 8.03 -15.75
CA ALA A 491 -20.04 8.30 -14.67
C ALA A 491 -19.19 9.55 -14.98
N ALA A 492 -18.70 9.69 -16.21
CA ALA A 492 -17.96 10.87 -16.67
C ALA A 492 -18.81 12.15 -16.63
N LYS A 493 -20.10 12.08 -17.01
CA LYS A 493 -21.04 13.21 -16.88
C LYS A 493 -21.30 13.59 -15.42
N THR A 494 -21.34 12.63 -14.51
CA THR A 494 -21.60 12.85 -13.07
C THR A 494 -20.38 13.47 -12.38
N ASN A 495 -19.17 13.00 -12.71
CA ASN A 495 -17.91 13.61 -12.27
C ASN A 495 -17.67 14.98 -12.89
N GLY A 496 -18.01 15.17 -14.18
CA GLY A 496 -17.99 16.48 -14.85
C GLY A 496 -18.93 17.49 -14.17
N LYS A 497 -20.14 17.07 -13.79
CA LYS A 497 -21.08 17.91 -13.03
C LYS A 497 -20.60 18.23 -11.61
N ARG A 498 -20.01 17.27 -10.87
CA ARG A 498 -19.44 17.53 -9.53
C ARG A 498 -18.25 18.50 -9.60
N THR A 499 -17.42 18.39 -10.64
CA THR A 499 -16.28 19.28 -10.89
C THR A 499 -16.76 20.68 -11.30
N LEU A 500 -17.73 20.79 -12.21
CA LEU A 500 -18.33 22.07 -12.62
C LEU A 500 -19.08 22.78 -11.47
N VAL A 501 -19.78 22.04 -10.61
CA VAL A 501 -20.46 22.61 -9.43
C VAL A 501 -19.46 23.08 -8.37
N ARG A 502 -18.34 22.35 -8.18
CA ARG A 502 -17.23 22.79 -7.30
C ARG A 502 -16.54 24.04 -7.88
N SER A 503 -16.20 24.05 -9.17
CA SER A 503 -15.58 25.20 -9.84
C SER A 503 -16.50 26.42 -9.87
N ALA A 504 -17.80 26.26 -10.12
CA ALA A 504 -18.76 27.36 -10.12
C ALA A 504 -18.98 27.96 -8.71
N LYS A 505 -18.99 27.12 -7.65
CA LYS A 505 -19.03 27.62 -6.27
C LYS A 505 -17.73 28.30 -5.86
N PHE A 506 -16.57 27.81 -6.31
CA PHE A 506 -15.27 28.38 -6.00
C PHE A 506 -15.02 29.72 -6.71
N VAL A 507 -15.42 29.83 -7.98
CA VAL A 507 -15.31 31.06 -8.79
C VAL A 507 -16.28 32.14 -8.31
N LYS A 508 -17.49 31.77 -7.84
CA LYS A 508 -18.45 32.75 -7.31
C LYS A 508 -17.99 33.33 -5.97
N LYS A 509 -17.42 32.50 -5.10
CA LYS A 509 -16.90 32.92 -3.78
C LYS A 509 -15.67 33.82 -3.89
N THR A 510 -14.70 33.46 -4.76
CA THR A 510 -13.50 34.31 -4.98
C THR A 510 -13.84 35.65 -5.65
N ARG A 511 -14.86 35.71 -6.51
CA ARG A 511 -15.25 36.97 -7.17
C ARG A 511 -15.98 37.94 -6.25
N GLU A 512 -16.78 37.45 -5.29
CA GLU A 512 -17.42 38.27 -4.27
C GLU A 512 -16.41 38.74 -3.19
N GLU A 513 -15.48 37.88 -2.78
CA GLU A 513 -14.40 38.23 -1.82
C GLU A 513 -13.39 39.23 -2.43
N GLN A 514 -12.98 39.05 -3.69
CA GLN A 514 -12.06 39.97 -4.37
C GLN A 514 -12.69 41.34 -4.69
N LEU A 515 -13.99 41.42 -5.00
CA LEU A 515 -14.64 42.72 -5.22
C LEU A 515 -14.75 43.53 -3.90
N SER A 516 -14.99 42.85 -2.78
CA SER A 516 -15.10 43.48 -1.46
C SER A 516 -13.75 44.02 -0.97
N GLU A 517 -12.66 43.25 -1.11
CA GLU A 517 -11.31 43.71 -0.73
C GLU A 517 -10.77 44.83 -1.63
N THR A 518 -11.10 44.81 -2.93
CA THR A 518 -10.64 45.86 -3.86
C THR A 518 -11.35 47.19 -3.61
N LEU A 519 -12.64 47.16 -3.23
CA LEU A 519 -13.39 48.38 -2.89
C LEU A 519 -12.99 48.96 -1.52
N GLN A 520 -12.57 48.14 -0.56
CA GLN A 520 -12.07 48.62 0.73
C GLN A 520 -10.66 49.22 0.65
N ASN A 521 -9.78 48.68 -0.20
CA ASN A 521 -8.41 49.19 -0.34
C ASN A 521 -8.28 50.47 -1.19
N LEU A 522 -9.23 50.74 -2.10
CA LEU A 522 -9.26 51.99 -2.87
C LEU A 522 -9.74 53.21 -2.05
N ALA A 523 -10.48 53.00 -0.95
CA ALA A 523 -10.95 54.09 -0.09
C ALA A 523 -9.91 54.61 0.91
N HIS A 524 -8.80 53.90 1.14
CA HIS A 524 -7.80 54.24 2.16
C HIS A 524 -6.45 54.75 1.62
N THR A 525 -6.24 54.79 0.30
CA THR A 525 -4.92 55.06 -0.30
C THR A 525 -4.79 56.40 -1.02
N VAL A 526 -5.78 57.31 -0.87
CA VAL A 526 -5.71 58.69 -1.40
C VAL A 526 -6.18 59.65 -0.31
N PRO A 527 -5.34 59.98 0.70
CA PRO A 527 -4.41 61.11 0.56
C PRO A 527 -3.17 61.05 1.49
N LYS A 528 -2.00 60.65 0.99
CA LYS A 528 -0.72 60.83 1.74
C LYS A 528 0.51 61.06 0.87
N MET A 529 0.33 61.66 -0.31
CA MET A 529 1.41 61.92 -1.27
C MET A 529 1.72 63.41 -1.49
N PHE A 530 1.55 64.25 -0.46
CA PHE A 530 2.09 65.61 -0.45
C PHE A 530 2.44 66.05 0.98
N LYS A 531 3.66 65.77 1.44
CA LYS A 531 4.41 66.63 2.38
C LYS A 531 5.83 66.10 2.58
N HIS A 532 6.78 67.04 2.59
CA HIS A 532 8.21 66.90 2.90
C HIS A 532 9.18 66.55 1.76
N ARG A 533 9.35 67.53 0.87
CA ARG A 533 10.68 67.95 0.42
C ARG A 533 11.33 68.83 1.51
N GLY A 534 12.61 68.60 1.78
CA GLY A 534 13.52 69.58 2.36
C GLY A 534 14.43 69.04 3.46
N ARG A 535 15.70 68.73 3.14
CA ARG A 535 16.85 69.65 3.22
C ARG A 535 18.14 68.91 2.82
N TYR A 536 19.03 69.67 2.19
CA TYR A 536 20.33 69.32 1.64
C TYR A 536 21.37 68.92 2.69
N LEU A 537 22.08 67.81 2.47
CA LEU A 537 23.52 67.74 2.15
C LEU A 537 23.86 66.34 1.64
#